data_AF-A0A090S353-F1
#
_entry.id   AF-A0A090S353-F1
#
_cell.length_a   1.000
_cell.length_b   1.000
_cell.length_c   1.000
_cell.angle_alpha   90.00
_cell.angle_beta   90.00
_cell.angle_gamma   90.00
#
_symmetry.space_group_name_H-M   'P 1'
#
loop_
_entity.id
_entity.type
_entity.pdbx_description
1 polymer ?
#
loop_
_entity_poly.entity_id
_entity_poly.type
_entity_poly.pdbx_seq_one_letter_code
_entity_poly.pdbx_strand_id
1 'polypeptide(L)'
;MPTVACKAPKFADLVQDADYDRINLLCLRNTTLANVLDGCSISLPFWGETFPIGIMLTMVNGADERLLDSAQELESIFANRVR
;
A
#
# COMPACT_ATOMS: atom_id res chain seq x y z
N MET A 1 6.75 -3.87 -1.51
CA MET A 1 5.88 -4.81 -0.74
C MET A 1 4.41 -4.53 -1.06
N PRO A 2 3.44 -5.43 -0.81
CA PRO A 2 2.03 -5.05 -0.86
C PRO A 2 1.73 -3.90 0.12
N THR A 3 0.98 -2.89 -0.30
CA THR A 3 0.63 -1.75 0.58
C THR A 3 -0.25 -2.20 1.74
N VAL A 4 -1.23 -3.07 1.46
CA VAL A 4 -2.20 -3.59 2.44
C VAL A 4 -2.11 -5.12 2.49
N ALA A 5 -2.31 -5.71 3.68
CA ALA A 5 -2.16 -7.14 3.92
C ALA A 5 -3.39 -7.99 3.61
N CYS A 6 -4.51 -7.37 3.28
CA CYS A 6 -5.79 -8.04 3.04
C CYS A 6 -6.50 -7.49 1.80
N LYS A 7 -7.53 -8.21 1.35
CA LYS A 7 -8.44 -7.70 0.32
C LYS A 7 -9.27 -6.55 0.89
N ALA A 8 -9.83 -5.72 0.01
CA ALA A 8 -10.80 -4.71 0.40
C ALA A 8 -11.97 -5.39 1.16
N PRO A 9 -12.24 -5.01 2.42
CA PRO A 9 -13.35 -5.57 3.18
C PRO A 9 -14.68 -5.08 2.60
N LYS A 10 -15.75 -5.83 2.84
CA LYS A 10 -17.10 -5.33 2.56
C LYS A 10 -17.52 -4.40 3.69
N PHE A 11 -18.41 -3.46 3.42
CA PHE A 11 -18.97 -2.59 4.47
C PHE A 11 -19.63 -3.38 5.61
N ALA A 12 -20.27 -4.50 5.30
CA ALA A 12 -20.89 -5.37 6.29
C ALA A 12 -19.87 -5.97 7.28
N ASP A 13 -18.61 -6.14 6.87
CA ASP A 13 -17.55 -6.69 7.71
C ASP A 13 -17.05 -5.67 8.76
N LEU A 14 -17.46 -4.40 8.65
CA LEU A 14 -16.98 -3.28 9.47
C LEU A 14 -18.02 -2.75 10.47
N VAL A 15 -19.15 -3.45 10.63
CA VAL A 15 -20.27 -2.98 11.48
C VAL A 15 -19.98 -3.18 12.97
N GLN A 16 -19.23 -4.21 13.34
CA GLN A 16 -18.87 -4.50 14.73
C GLN A 16 -17.49 -3.94 15.05
N ASP A 17 -17.36 -3.20 16.15
CA ASP A 17 -16.11 -2.54 16.53
C ASP A 17 -14.92 -3.51 16.61
N ALA A 18 -15.13 -4.71 17.19
CA ALA A 18 -14.07 -5.72 17.30
C ALA A 18 -13.57 -6.21 15.92
N ASP A 19 -14.45 -6.34 14.93
CA ASP A 19 -14.07 -6.71 13.57
C ASP A 19 -13.41 -5.55 12.84
N TYR A 20 -13.94 -4.33 13.02
CA TYR A 20 -13.33 -3.12 12.50
C TYR A 20 -11.88 -2.97 12.99
N ASP A 21 -11.64 -3.06 14.30
CA ASP A 21 -10.32 -2.89 14.90
C ASP A 21 -9.33 -3.91 14.34
N ARG A 22 -9.74 -5.18 14.27
CA ARG A 22 -8.92 -6.26 13.71
C ARG A 22 -8.60 -6.03 12.23
N ILE A 23 -9.58 -5.65 11.42
CA ILE A 23 -9.40 -5.41 9.98
C ILE A 23 -8.56 -4.15 9.76
N ASN A 24 -8.78 -3.09 10.53
CA ASN A 24 -8.01 -1.85 10.45
C ASN A 24 -6.52 -2.10 10.75
N LEU A 25 -6.20 -2.89 11.78
CA LEU A 25 -4.82 -3.30 12.05
C LEU A 25 -4.21 -4.12 10.90
N LEU A 26 -4.98 -5.00 10.27
CA LEU A 26 -4.52 -5.72 9.06
C LEU A 26 -4.29 -4.77 7.89
N CYS A 27 -5.14 -3.76 7.71
CA CYS A 27 -4.99 -2.73 6.69
C CYS A 27 -3.69 -1.95 6.87
N LEU A 28 -3.35 -1.61 8.11
CA LEU A 28 -2.22 -0.76 8.47
C LEU A 28 -0.91 -1.52 8.69
N ARG A 29 -0.95 -2.85 8.86
CA ARG A 29 0.20 -3.70 9.23
C ARG A 29 1.49 -3.36 8.48
N ASN A 30 1.41 -3.17 7.16
CA ASN A 30 2.60 -2.89 6.35
C ASN A 30 2.95 -1.38 6.33
N THR A 31 1.95 -0.49 6.31
CA THR A 31 2.20 0.97 6.26
C THR A 31 2.75 1.50 7.58
N THR A 32 2.44 0.85 8.71
CA THR A 32 3.04 1.16 10.02
C THR A 32 4.57 1.06 10.01
N LEU A 33 5.17 0.20 9.16
CA LEU A 33 6.63 0.08 9.05
C LEU A 33 7.29 1.44 8.74
N ALA A 34 6.75 2.16 7.76
CA ALA A 34 7.27 3.46 7.36
C ALA A 34 7.08 4.52 8.45
N ASN A 35 5.93 4.52 9.11
CA ASN A 35 5.63 5.46 10.19
C ASN A 35 6.58 5.26 11.39
N VAL A 36 6.89 4.02 11.75
CA VAL A 36 7.78 3.71 12.90
C VAL A 36 9.23 3.99 12.58
N LEU A 37 9.67 3.74 11.34
CA LEU A 37 11.05 3.95 10.90
C LEU A 37 11.32 5.39 10.42
N ASP A 38 10.33 6.28 10.50
CA ASP A 38 10.39 7.65 9.96
C ASP A 38 10.79 7.68 8.47
N GLY A 39 10.23 6.76 7.68
CA GLY A 39 10.50 6.67 6.25
C GLY A 39 9.51 7.49 5.41
N CYS A 40 9.90 7.83 4.18
CA CYS A 40 8.97 8.27 3.14
C CYS A 40 8.50 7.07 2.31
N SER A 41 7.21 7.03 1.97
CA SER A 41 6.60 5.90 1.27
C SER A 41 5.57 6.33 0.24
N ILE A 42 5.48 5.55 -0.84
CA ILE A 42 4.48 5.72 -1.90
C ILE A 42 3.85 4.37 -2.24
N SER A 43 2.56 4.36 -2.54
CA SER A 43 1.81 3.19 -3.01
C SER A 43 1.43 3.37 -4.47
N LEU A 44 1.94 2.50 -5.33
CA LEU A 44 1.60 2.48 -6.75
C LEU A 44 0.42 1.54 -7.02
N PRO A 45 -0.52 1.90 -7.91
CA PRO A 45 -1.60 1.01 -8.32
C PRO A 45 -1.04 -0.15 -9.16
N PHE A 46 -1.54 -1.36 -8.91
CA PHE A 46 -1.21 -2.52 -9.72
C PHE A 46 -2.43 -3.44 -9.86
N TRP A 47 -2.86 -3.69 -11.08
CA TRP A 47 -3.93 -4.61 -11.42
C TRP A 47 -3.39 -6.03 -11.50
N GLY A 48 -3.55 -6.75 -10.38
CA GLY A 48 -3.36 -8.19 -10.34
C GLY A 48 -4.39 -8.93 -11.19
N GLU A 49 -4.31 -10.26 -11.21
CA GLU A 49 -5.17 -11.09 -12.07
C GLU A 49 -6.65 -11.01 -11.69
N THR A 50 -6.96 -10.79 -10.41
CA THR A 50 -8.34 -10.88 -9.90
C THR A 50 -8.85 -9.57 -9.29
N PHE A 51 -7.97 -8.74 -8.72
CA PHE A 51 -8.33 -7.49 -8.04
C PHE A 51 -7.14 -6.52 -8.03
N PRO A 52 -7.38 -5.20 -7.91
CA PRO A 52 -6.32 -4.22 -7.77
C PRO A 52 -5.64 -4.36 -6.41
N ILE A 53 -4.33 -4.17 -6.40
CA ILE A 53 -3.50 -4.08 -5.20
C ILE A 53 -2.65 -2.82 -5.27
N GLY A 54 -2.14 -2.39 -4.11
CA GLY A 54 -1.08 -1.38 -4.03
C GLY A 54 0.29 -2.05 -3.90
N ILE A 55 1.29 -1.51 -4.60
CA ILE A 55 2.70 -1.84 -4.40
C ILE A 55 3.35 -0.66 -3.68
N MET A 56 3.73 -0.86 -2.43
CA MET A 56 4.40 0.14 -1.60
C MET A 56 5.92 0.06 -1.73
N LEU A 57 6.51 1.23 -1.98
CA LEU A 57 7.94 1.52 -1.92
C LEU A 57 8.19 2.39 -0.68
N THR A 58 9.37 2.25 -0.08
CA THR A 58 9.74 3.01 1.13
C THR A 58 11.22 3.29 1.12
N MET A 59 11.59 4.52 1.46
CA MET A 59 12.96 4.95 1.67
C MET A 59 13.09 5.66 3.02
N VAL A 60 14.33 5.97 3.41
CA VAL A 60 14.63 6.76 4.62
C VAL A 60 14.06 8.18 4.52
N ASN A 61 13.82 8.83 5.66
CA ASN A 61 13.38 10.23 5.75
C ASN A 61 14.14 11.16 4.77
N GLY A 62 13.42 12.02 4.07
CA GLY A 62 13.99 13.05 3.18
C GLY A 62 14.49 12.56 1.82
N ALA A 63 14.29 11.28 1.49
CA ALA A 63 14.66 10.71 0.20
C ALA A 63 13.53 10.74 -0.85
N ASP A 64 12.54 11.61 -0.68
CA ASP A 64 11.31 11.67 -1.48
C ASP A 64 11.56 11.77 -2.98
N GLU A 65 12.50 12.60 -3.43
CA GLU A 65 12.85 12.72 -4.86
C GLU A 65 13.33 11.38 -5.43
N ARG A 66 14.25 10.70 -4.73
CA ARG A 66 14.77 9.38 -5.15
C ARG A 66 13.69 8.31 -5.11
N LEU A 67 12.78 8.39 -4.15
CA LEU A 67 11.64 7.49 -4.04
C LEU A 67 10.71 7.67 -5.24
N LEU A 68 10.41 8.92 -5.62
CA LEU A 68 9.56 9.25 -6.75
C LEU A 68 10.20 8.86 -8.09
N ASP A 69 11.51 9.08 -8.25
CA ASP A 69 12.26 8.61 -9.44
C ASP A 69 12.11 7.08 -9.60
N SER A 70 12.34 6.35 -8.51
CA SER A 70 12.18 4.88 -8.50
C SER A 70 10.73 4.46 -8.77
N ALA A 71 9.77 5.22 -8.27
CA ALA A 71 8.35 4.95 -8.46
C ALA A 71 7.92 5.18 -9.92
N GLN A 72 8.44 6.21 -10.58
CA GLN A 72 8.17 6.50 -12.00
C GLN A 72 8.72 5.41 -12.92
N GLU A 73 9.92 4.89 -12.63
CA GLU A 73 10.49 3.76 -13.35
C GLU A 73 9.61 2.50 -13.22
N LEU A 74 9.14 2.21 -12.01
CA LEU A 74 8.27 1.07 -11.74
C LEU A 74 6.88 1.23 -12.35
N GLU A 75 6.30 2.42 -12.32
CA GLU A 75 5.04 2.71 -12.99
C GLU A 75 5.13 2.43 -14.49
N SER A 76 6.25 2.80 -15.13
CA SER A 76 6.49 2.52 -16.55
C SER A 76 6.53 1.01 -16.85
N ILE A 77 7.06 0.20 -15.93
CA ILE A 77 7.04 -1.27 -16.02
C ILE A 77 5.61 -1.80 -15.81
N PHE A 78 4.84 -1.17 -14.94
CA PHE A 78 3.46 -1.54 -14.66
C PHE A 78 2.44 -0.97 -15.64
N ALA A 79 2.84 -0.24 -16.69
CA ALA A 79 1.93 0.50 -17.55
C ALA A 79 0.73 -0.32 -18.08
N ASN A 80 0.91 -1.61 -18.38
CA ASN A 80 -0.18 -2.51 -18.83
C ASN A 80 -1.05 -3.08 -17.69
N ARG A 81 -0.77 -2.69 -16.46
CA ARG A 81 -1.36 -3.13 -15.20
C ARG A 81 -1.83 -1.93 -14.36
N VAL A 82 -1.94 -0.74 -14.94
CA VAL A 82 -2.62 0.43 -14.36
C VAL A 82 -3.89 0.62 -15.20
N ARG A 83 -5.09 0.66 -14.59
CA ARG A 83 -6.33 0.96 -15.32
C ARG A 83 -6.59 2.44 -15.32
#